data_AF-A0A847XHL0-F1
#
_entry.id   AF-A0A847XHL0-F1
#
_cell.length_a   1.000
_cell.length_b   1.000
_cell.length_c   1.000
_cell.angle_alpha   90.00
_cell.angle_beta   90.00
_cell.angle_gamma   90.00
#
_symmetry.space_group_name_H-M   'P 1'
#
loop_
_entity.id
_entity.type
_entity.pdbx_description
1 polymer ?
#
loop_
_entity_poly.entity_id
_entity_poly.type
_entity_poly.pdbx_seq_one_letter_code
_entity_poly.pdbx_strand_id
1 'polypeptide(L)'
;MNSTSIEKVKLFMSLFKGRSDVCAKRWKSKPGYSPYYFNDFKPGICNKPKIKCTECKHSDFAPLDEERIENYLLGKYVLGVYPMT
;
A
#
# COMPACT_ATOMS: atom_id res chain seq x y z
N MET A 1 17.18 -5.79 -26.04
CA MET A 1 17.30 -4.82 -24.94
C MET A 1 16.34 -5.26 -23.84
N ASN A 2 16.82 -5.37 -22.60
CA ASN A 2 15.96 -5.65 -21.45
C ASN A 2 15.39 -4.34 -20.93
N SER A 3 14.13 -4.34 -20.48
CA SER A 3 13.52 -3.16 -19.87
C SER A 3 14.17 -2.82 -18.52
N THR A 4 14.32 -1.52 -18.26
CA THR A 4 14.77 -0.94 -17.00
C THR A 4 13.74 -1.18 -15.87
N SER A 5 14.16 -1.04 -14.62
CA SER A 5 13.26 -1.16 -13.46
C SER A 5 12.10 -0.16 -13.54
N ILE A 6 12.38 1.08 -13.94
CA ILE A 6 11.36 2.14 -14.08
C ILE A 6 10.34 1.78 -15.16
N GLU A 7 10.78 1.26 -16.31
CA GLU A 7 9.86 0.82 -17.37
C GLU A 7 8.94 -0.30 -16.91
N LYS A 8 9.44 -1.25 -16.11
CA LYS A 8 8.64 -2.33 -15.53
C LYS A 8 7.61 -1.80 -14.52
N VAL A 9 8.01 -0.87 -13.66
CA VAL A 9 7.12 -0.21 -12.69
C VAL A 9 6.01 0.55 -13.41
N LYS A 10 6.36 1.38 -14.40
CA LYS A 10 5.39 2.14 -15.20
C LYS A 10 4.44 1.23 -15.97
N LEU A 11 4.95 0.15 -16.55
CA LEU A 11 4.12 -0.85 -17.21
C LEU A 11 3.14 -1.50 -16.23
N PHE A 12 3.60 -1.93 -15.05
CA PHE A 12 2.74 -2.50 -14.01
C PHE A 12 1.62 -1.54 -13.62
N MET A 13 1.94 -0.28 -13.32
CA MET A 13 0.96 0.75 -12.94
C MET A 13 -0.01 1.08 -14.08
N SER A 14 0.40 0.91 -15.34
CA SER A 14 -0.48 1.09 -16.50
C SER A 14 -1.50 -0.05 -16.68
N LEU A 15 -1.19 -1.26 -16.20
CA LEU A 15 -2.02 -2.45 -16.33
C LEU A 15 -2.93 -2.66 -15.12
N PHE A 16 -2.41 -2.43 -13.90
CA PHE A 16 -3.12 -2.62 -12.64
C PHE A 16 -3.54 -1.29 -12.05
N LYS A 17 -4.75 -0.85 -12.41
CA LYS A 17 -5.31 0.44 -12.01
C LYS A 17 -6.38 0.30 -10.93
N GLY A 18 -6.42 1.31 -10.07
CA GLY A 18 -7.42 1.50 -9.03
C GLY A 18 -7.24 2.86 -8.38
N ARG A 19 -7.65 2.99 -7.11
CA ARG A 19 -7.39 4.18 -6.32
C ARG A 19 -5.89 4.46 -6.21
N SER A 20 -5.50 5.70 -6.48
CA SER A 20 -4.11 6.17 -6.38
C SER A 20 -3.76 6.67 -4.99
N ASP A 21 -4.76 7.09 -4.20
CA ASP A 21 -4.58 7.69 -2.88
C ASP A 21 -4.37 6.66 -1.76
N VAL A 22 -4.69 5.39 -2.01
CA VAL A 22 -4.52 4.31 -1.02
C VAL A 22 -4.29 2.95 -1.69
N CYS A 23 -3.31 2.21 -1.18
CA CYS A 23 -3.11 0.80 -1.49
C CYS A 23 -3.41 -0.10 -0.27
N ALA A 24 -3.67 -1.37 -0.52
CA ALA A 24 -3.82 -2.38 0.53
C ALA A 24 -2.48 -3.11 0.76
N LYS A 25 -2.17 -3.46 2.01
CA LYS A 25 -0.97 -4.25 2.36
C LYS A 25 -1.40 -5.59 2.94
N ARG A 26 -0.80 -6.69 2.44
CA ARG A 26 -1.06 -8.04 2.94
C ARG A 26 -0.55 -8.20 4.37
N TRP A 27 -1.32 -8.87 5.22
CA TRP A 27 -0.87 -9.23 6.56
C TRP A 27 0.21 -10.33 6.50
N LYS A 28 1.21 -10.24 7.38
CA LYS A 28 2.29 -11.24 7.45
C LYS A 28 1.88 -12.52 8.19
N SER A 29 1.04 -12.39 9.22
CA SER A 29 0.72 -13.49 10.15
C SER A 29 -0.59 -14.24 9.85
N LYS A 30 -1.47 -13.67 9.03
CA LYS A 30 -2.77 -14.26 8.68
C LYS A 30 -3.19 -13.89 7.26
N PRO A 31 -4.09 -14.67 6.62
CA PRO A 31 -4.68 -14.28 5.35
C PRO A 31 -5.45 -12.97 5.49
N GLY A 32 -5.30 -12.09 4.50
CA GLY A 32 -6.05 -10.84 4.43
C GLY A 32 -5.18 -9.63 4.10
N TYR A 33 -5.88 -8.52 3.88
CA TYR A 33 -5.32 -7.22 3.56
C TYR A 33 -5.98 -6.15 4.42
N SER A 34 -5.26 -5.07 4.68
CA SER A 34 -5.81 -3.84 5.22
C SER A 34 -5.28 -2.65 4.42
N PRO A 35 -5.91 -1.46 4.50
CA PRO A 35 -5.29 -0.28 3.93
C PRO A 35 -3.89 -0.09 4.51
N TYR A 36 -2.95 0.36 3.68
CA TYR A 36 -1.60 0.64 4.12
C TYR A 36 -1.56 2.03 4.74
N TYR A 37 -1.15 2.11 6.01
CA TYR A 37 -0.90 3.35 6.73
C TYR A 37 0.60 3.52 7.03
N PHE A 38 1.16 4.71 6.84
CA PHE A 38 2.54 5.00 7.28
C PHE A 38 2.66 5.07 8.80
N ASN A 39 1.59 5.53 9.45
CA ASN A 39 1.55 5.70 10.89
C ASN A 39 1.11 4.43 11.63
N ASP A 40 0.99 3.29 10.93
CA ASP A 40 0.52 2.08 11.59
C ASP A 40 1.45 1.69 12.76
N PHE A 41 0.85 1.43 13.92
CA PHE A 41 1.56 1.16 15.18
C PHE A 41 2.59 2.22 15.65
N LYS A 42 2.60 3.44 15.09
CA LYS A 42 3.46 4.52 15.61
C LYS A 42 2.98 4.97 17.00
N PRO A 43 3.79 4.83 18.07
CA PRO A 43 3.42 5.28 19.40
C PRO A 43 3.11 6.77 19.42
N GLY A 44 2.05 7.17 20.13
CA GLY A 44 1.61 8.57 20.23
C GLY A 44 0.88 9.12 18.99
N ILE A 45 0.84 8.39 17.88
CA ILE A 45 0.12 8.79 16.65
C ILE A 45 -1.04 7.82 16.36
N CYS A 46 -0.77 6.51 16.40
CA CYS A 46 -1.76 5.48 16.16
C CYS A 46 -2.23 4.88 17.49
N ASN A 47 -3.53 5.03 17.76
CA ASN A 47 -4.16 4.53 18.98
C ASN A 47 -4.71 3.11 18.85
N LYS A 48 -4.20 2.30 17.90
CA LYS A 48 -4.52 0.87 17.87
C LYS A 48 -4.07 0.19 19.17
N PRO A 49 -4.82 -0.81 19.68
CA PRO A 49 -6.06 -1.38 19.14
C PRO A 49 -7.33 -0.64 19.60
N LYS A 50 -7.23 0.46 20.35
CA LYS A 50 -8.36 1.14 20.99
C LYS A 50 -9.35 1.74 19.97
N ILE A 51 -8.88 2.15 18.80
CA ILE A 51 -9.71 2.69 17.71
C ILE A 51 -9.43 1.97 16.39
N LYS A 52 -10.41 1.98 15.47
CA LYS A 52 -10.21 1.53 14.09
C LYS A 52 -9.40 2.57 13.32
N CYS A 53 -8.58 2.13 12.36
CA CYS A 53 -7.84 3.06 11.50
C CYS A 53 -8.75 3.98 10.68
N THR A 54 -9.95 3.54 10.31
CA THR A 54 -10.96 4.35 9.61
C THR A 54 -11.47 5.51 10.47
N GLU A 55 -11.29 5.45 11.79
CA GLU A 55 -11.69 6.48 12.76
C GLU A 55 -10.48 7.29 13.25
N CYS A 56 -9.27 6.97 12.77
CA CYS A 56 -8.05 7.66 13.16
C CYS A 56 -7.93 8.99 12.42
N LYS A 57 -7.97 10.11 13.14
CA LYS A 57 -7.77 11.46 12.56
C LYS A 57 -6.36 11.70 12.01
N HIS A 58 -5.40 10.84 12.37
CA HIS A 58 -4.02 10.85 11.85
C HIS A 58 -3.79 9.79 10.77
N SER A 59 -4.86 9.39 10.07
CA SER A 59 -4.80 8.44 8.96
C SER A 59 -3.92 8.98 7.85
N ASP A 60 -2.72 8.41 7.72
CA ASP A 60 -1.75 8.73 6.70
C ASP A 60 -1.63 7.53 5.76
N PHE A 61 -2.51 7.51 4.76
CA PHE A 61 -2.65 6.41 3.82
C PHE A 61 -1.48 6.40 2.84
N ALA A 62 -0.99 5.20 2.53
CA ALA A 62 0.06 5.04 1.56
C ALA A 62 -0.53 5.02 0.14
N PRO A 63 -0.17 5.98 -0.73
CA PRO A 63 -0.64 6.00 -2.11
C PRO A 63 -0.07 4.81 -2.90
N LEU A 64 -0.62 4.56 -4.07
CA LEU A 64 -0.05 3.61 -5.02
C LEU A 64 0.97 4.35 -5.91
N ASP A 65 2.23 4.36 -5.50
CA ASP A 65 3.33 5.07 -6.20
C ASP A 65 4.47 4.14 -6.66
N GLU A 66 5.42 4.72 -7.42
CA GLU A 66 6.52 3.98 -8.05
C GLU A 66 7.37 3.21 -7.03
N GLU A 67 7.73 3.85 -5.91
CA GLU A 67 8.52 3.23 -4.83
C GLU A 67 7.80 2.01 -4.24
N ARG A 68 6.50 2.12 -4.00
CA ARG A 68 5.70 1.04 -3.42
C ARG A 68 5.55 -0.12 -4.39
N ILE A 69 5.37 0.16 -5.67
CA ILE A 69 5.31 -0.85 -6.73
C ILE A 69 6.68 -1.51 -6.93
N GLU A 70 7.77 -0.77 -6.91
CA GLU A 70 9.11 -1.33 -6.98
C GLU A 70 9.36 -2.32 -5.84
N ASN A 71 9.09 -1.92 -4.59
CA ASN A 71 9.24 -2.79 -3.43
C ASN A 71 8.31 -4.01 -3.45
N TYR A 72 7.12 -3.88 -4.06
CA TYR A 72 6.22 -5.01 -4.33
C TYR A 72 6.83 -6.00 -5.33
N LEU A 73 7.35 -5.50 -6.45
CA LEU A 73 7.99 -6.31 -7.49
C LEU A 73 9.28 -6.99 -6.99
N LEU A 74 10.01 -6.35 -6.07
CA LEU A 74 11.17 -6.92 -5.37
C LEU A 74 10.79 -7.93 -4.27
N GLY A 75 9.50 -8.14 -4.01
CA GLY A 75 9.02 -9.11 -3.02
C GLY A 75 9.18 -8.67 -1.55
N LYS A 76 9.46 -7.40 -1.27
CA LYS A 76 9.59 -6.90 0.12
C LYS A 76 8.27 -6.97 0.88
N TYR A 77 7.15 -6.80 0.18
CA TYR A 77 5.80 -6.99 0.69
C TYR A 77 4.81 -7.18 -0.47
N VAL A 78 3.60 -7.63 -0.15
CA VAL A 78 2.51 -7.81 -1.13
C VAL A 78 1.51 -6.66 -0.97
N LEU A 79 1.23 -5.97 -2.07
CA LEU A 79 0.22 -4.92 -2.15
C LEU A 79 -1.02 -5.42 -2.88
N GLY A 80 -2.16 -4.85 -2.53
CA GLY A 80 -3.43 -4.96 -3.24
C GLY A 80 -3.92 -3.57 -3.68
N VAL A 81 -4.82 -3.56 -4.65
CA VAL A 81 -5.39 -2.33 -5.23
C VAL A 81 -6.86 -2.24 -4.85
N TYR A 82 -7.34 -1.05 -4.49
CA TYR A 82 -8.76 -0.78 -4.30
C TYR A 82 -9.39 -0.33 -5.62
N PRO A 83 -10.55 -0.88 -6.04
CA PRO A 83 -11.23 -0.45 -7.26
C PRO A 83 -11.56 1.06 -7.26
N MET A 84 -11.54 1.67 -8.44
CA MET A 84 -12.18 2.98 -8.67
C MET A 84 -13.68 2.73 -8.76
N THR A 85 -14.42 3.08 -7.71
CA THR A 85 -15.89 3.14 -7.76
C THR A 85 -16.34 4.39 -8.48
#